data_AF-A0A2E9WKB5-F1
#
_entry.id   AF-A0A2E9WKB5-F1
#
_cell.length_a   1.000
_cell.length_b   1.000
_cell.length_c   1.000
_cell.angle_alpha   90.00
_cell.angle_beta   90.00
_cell.angle_gamma   90.00
#
_symmetry.space_group_name_H-M   'P 1'
#
loop_
_entity.id
_entity.type
_entity.pdbx_description
1 polymer ?
#
loop_
_entity_poly.entity_id
_entity_poly.type
_entity_poly.pdbx_seq_one_letter_code
_entity_poly.pdbx_strand_id
1 'polypeptide(L)'
;FLNGNYEDIKEDIIDLSANKYEISKKWKDKFNIHVSDEIDSLKKTTYTNILRLKFRLIRKMIKDNMQNLSKTDTENIDKETIELHSKLKSAEIEIAKQLGNVTTV
;
A
#
# COMPACT_ATOMS: atom_id res chain seq x y z
N PHE A 1 -20.32 30.96 25.96
CA PHE A 1 -19.12 30.22 26.36
C PHE A 1 -17.95 30.44 25.40
N LEU A 2 -18.18 30.94 24.18
CA LEU A 2 -17.15 31.58 23.35
C LEU A 2 -17.78 32.87 22.80
N ASN A 3 -17.46 34.02 23.38
CA ASN A 3 -17.85 35.34 22.88
C ASN A 3 -16.75 35.86 21.94
N GLY A 4 -17.07 36.85 21.10
CA GLY A 4 -16.29 37.23 19.89
C GLY A 4 -14.85 37.72 20.05
N ASN A 5 -14.25 37.64 21.24
CA ASN A 5 -12.83 37.89 21.47
C ASN A 5 -11.94 36.65 21.24
N TYR A 6 -12.54 35.49 20.96
CA TYR A 6 -11.83 34.22 20.77
C TYR A 6 -12.25 33.53 19.46
N GLU A 7 -12.61 34.30 18.45
CA GLU A 7 -13.08 33.77 17.16
C GLU A 7 -12.00 32.89 16.50
N ASP A 8 -10.73 33.32 16.52
CA ASP A 8 -9.59 32.56 15.97
C ASP A 8 -9.40 31.21 16.69
N ILE A 9 -9.44 31.21 18.02
CA ILE A 9 -9.30 29.98 18.83
C ILE A 9 -10.48 29.03 18.59
N LYS A 10 -11.68 29.58 18.36
CA LYS A 10 -12.87 28.80 18.05
C LYS A 10 -12.75 28.14 16.67
N GLU A 11 -12.21 28.82 15.67
CA GLU A 11 -11.90 28.21 14.38
C GLU A 11 -10.85 27.10 14.51
N ASP A 12 -9.75 27.34 15.22
CA ASP A 12 -8.71 26.33 15.45
C ASP A 12 -9.25 25.08 16.16
N ILE A 13 -10.12 25.27 17.17
CA ILE A 13 -10.77 24.15 17.86
C ILE A 13 -11.72 23.40 16.94
N ILE A 14 -12.48 24.10 16.08
CA ILE A 14 -13.37 23.46 15.11
C ILE A 14 -12.53 22.65 14.11
N ASP A 15 -11.45 23.20 13.57
CA ASP A 15 -10.58 22.50 12.63
C ASP A 15 -9.86 21.29 13.26
N LEU A 16 -9.52 21.36 14.55
CA LEU A 16 -8.89 20.25 15.28
C LEU A 16 -9.88 19.16 15.70
N SER A 17 -11.11 19.55 16.07
CA SER A 17 -12.12 18.63 16.62
C SER A 17 -13.03 18.02 15.56
N ALA A 18 -13.24 18.71 14.44
CA ALA A 18 -14.05 18.22 13.34
C ALA A 18 -13.16 17.57 12.29
N ASN A 19 -13.46 16.30 11.98
CA ASN A 19 -12.79 15.62 10.90
C ASN A 19 -13.37 16.15 9.57
N LYS A 20 -12.60 17.02 8.88
CA LYS A 20 -13.03 17.84 7.72
C LYS A 20 -13.69 17.05 6.58
N TYR A 21 -13.44 15.74 6.50
CA TYR A 21 -13.93 14.86 5.45
C TYR A 21 -14.91 13.78 5.97
N GLU A 22 -15.42 13.90 7.20
CA GLU A 22 -16.37 12.95 7.75
C GLU A 22 -17.78 13.14 7.18
N ILE A 23 -18.37 12.06 6.68
CA ILE A 23 -19.71 12.08 6.09
C ILE A 23 -20.76 12.07 7.21
N SER A 24 -21.82 12.88 7.04
CA SER A 24 -22.92 12.90 8.01
C SER A 24 -23.63 11.55 8.10
N LYS A 25 -23.73 10.99 9.31
CA LYS A 25 -24.47 9.73 9.60
C LYS A 25 -25.90 9.72 9.06
N LYS A 26 -26.54 10.90 8.95
CA LYS A 26 -27.89 11.06 8.40
C LYS A 26 -28.01 10.60 6.96
N TRP A 27 -26.93 10.61 6.17
CA TRP A 27 -26.93 10.10 4.81
C TRP A 27 -27.38 8.65 4.77
N LYS A 28 -26.80 7.81 5.64
CA LYS A 28 -27.16 6.40 5.80
C LYS A 28 -28.48 6.24 6.54
N ASP A 29 -28.61 6.86 7.71
CA ASP A 29 -29.70 6.55 8.65
C ASP A 29 -31.05 7.16 8.28
N LYS A 30 -31.06 8.30 7.58
CA LYS A 30 -32.28 9.03 7.21
C LYS A 30 -32.56 9.00 5.71
N PHE A 31 -31.53 9.18 4.90
CA PHE A 31 -31.69 9.33 3.45
C PHE A 31 -31.38 8.04 2.68
N ASN A 32 -30.94 6.98 3.38
CA ASN A 32 -30.59 5.67 2.80
C ASN A 32 -29.58 5.77 1.64
N ILE A 33 -28.71 6.78 1.70
CA ILE A 33 -27.60 6.98 0.77
C ILE A 33 -26.42 6.17 1.29
N HIS A 34 -26.04 5.14 0.55
CA HIS A 34 -24.90 4.30 0.88
C HIS A 34 -23.62 4.86 0.26
N VAL A 35 -22.66 5.18 1.12
CA VAL A 35 -21.29 5.52 0.75
C VAL A 35 -20.37 4.52 1.43
N SER A 36 -19.31 4.09 0.75
CA SER A 36 -18.32 3.21 1.34
C SER A 36 -17.49 3.96 2.37
N ASP A 37 -17.51 3.51 3.60
CA ASP A 37 -16.67 4.06 4.66
C ASP A 37 -15.22 3.59 4.46
N GLU A 38 -14.24 4.35 4.96
CA GLU A 38 -12.83 3.93 4.90
C GLU A 38 -12.63 2.54 5.55
N ILE A 39 -13.39 2.25 6.61
CA ILE A 39 -13.39 0.97 7.33
C ILE A 39 -13.84 -0.17 6.41
N ASP A 40 -14.79 0.06 5.50
CA ASP A 40 -15.29 -0.95 4.57
C ASP A 40 -14.19 -1.43 3.63
N SER A 41 -13.28 -0.53 3.25
CA SER A 41 -12.15 -0.85 2.39
C SER A 41 -10.87 -1.21 3.16
N LEU A 42 -10.82 -0.99 4.47
CA LEU A 42 -9.60 -1.08 5.28
C LEU A 42 -8.87 -2.41 5.12
N LYS A 43 -9.59 -3.53 5.15
CA LYS A 43 -9.02 -4.87 4.95
C LYS A 43 -8.35 -5.00 3.58
N LYS A 44 -9.05 -4.57 2.52
CA LYS A 44 -8.57 -4.61 1.14
C LYS A 44 -7.33 -3.71 0.99
N THR A 45 -7.41 -2.47 1.46
CA THR A 45 -6.34 -1.48 1.39
C THR A 45 -5.10 -1.95 2.16
N THR A 46 -5.28 -2.49 3.36
CA THR A 46 -4.20 -3.06 4.19
C THR A 46 -3.52 -4.21 3.46
N TYR A 47 -4.30 -5.16 2.95
CA TYR A 47 -3.78 -6.30 2.20
C TYR A 47 -3.00 -5.86 0.95
N THR A 48 -3.55 -4.95 0.15
CA THR A 48 -2.88 -4.39 -1.03
C THR A 48 -1.59 -3.68 -0.66
N ASN A 49 -1.55 -2.93 0.44
CA ASN A 49 -0.33 -2.25 0.89
C ASN A 49 0.74 -3.23 1.37
N ILE A 50 0.36 -4.30 2.08
CA ILE A 50 1.27 -5.39 2.44
C ILE A 50 1.87 -6.04 1.17
N LEU A 51 1.04 -6.32 0.17
CA LEU A 51 1.51 -6.88 -1.10
C LEU A 51 2.46 -5.93 -1.83
N ARG A 52 2.18 -4.62 -1.87
CA ARG A 52 3.09 -3.61 -2.45
C ARG A 52 4.44 -3.57 -1.74
N LEU A 53 4.45 -3.66 -0.41
CA LEU A 53 5.68 -3.72 0.38
C LEU A 53 6.48 -4.98 0.05
N LYS A 54 5.84 -6.16 0.08
CA LYS A 54 6.47 -7.44 -0.31
C LYS A 54 7.03 -7.39 -1.73
N PHE A 55 6.27 -6.83 -2.67
CA PHE A 55 6.69 -6.66 -4.06
C PHE A 55 7.97 -5.82 -4.18
N ARG A 56 8.06 -4.70 -3.45
CA ARG A 56 9.24 -3.84 -3.44
C ARG A 56 10.47 -4.54 -2.84
N LEU A 57 10.26 -5.35 -1.80
CA LEU A 57 11.33 -6.17 -1.21
C LEU A 57 11.83 -7.24 -2.19
N ILE A 58 10.94 -7.97 -2.85
CA ILE A 58 11.32 -8.98 -3.86
C ILE A 58 12.11 -8.34 -5.00
N ARG A 59 11.67 -7.20 -5.52
CA ARG A 59 12.41 -6.47 -6.56
C ARG A 59 13.82 -6.06 -6.12
N LYS A 60 13.98 -5.66 -4.85
CA LYS A 60 15.29 -5.39 -4.28
C LYS A 60 16.13 -6.68 -4.23
N MET A 61 15.57 -7.78 -3.74
CA MET A 61 16.27 -9.08 -3.69
C MET A 61 16.69 -9.57 -5.07
N ILE A 62 15.85 -9.41 -6.10
CA ILE A 62 16.19 -9.73 -7.49
C ILE A 62 17.38 -8.88 -7.97
N LYS A 63 17.35 -7.56 -7.70
CA LYS A 63 18.44 -6.65 -8.06
C LYS A 63 19.75 -7.04 -7.37
N ASP A 64 19.70 -7.32 -6.07
CA ASP A 64 20.87 -7.70 -5.29
C ASP A 64 21.42 -9.05 -5.78
N ASN A 65 20.55 -10.01 -6.08
CA ASN A 65 20.95 -11.31 -6.62
C ASN A 65 21.59 -11.19 -8.02
N MET A 66 21.06 -10.33 -8.89
CA MET A 66 21.67 -10.02 -10.20
C MET A 66 23.06 -9.40 -10.06
N GLN A 67 23.25 -8.50 -9.10
CA GLN A 67 24.57 -7.92 -8.84
C GLN A 67 25.57 -8.96 -8.35
N ASN A 68 25.13 -9.88 -7.49
CA ASN A 68 25.98 -10.98 -7.03
C ASN A 68 26.38 -11.89 -8.19
N LEU A 69 25.42 -12.31 -9.01
CA LEU A 69 25.66 -13.11 -10.23
C LEU A 69 26.65 -12.44 -11.20
N SER A 70 26.61 -11.11 -11.33
CA SER A 70 27.54 -10.37 -12.19
C SER A 70 28.96 -10.27 -11.66
N LYS A 71 29.18 -10.54 -10.37
CA LYS A 71 30.48 -10.45 -9.69
C LYS A 71 31.15 -11.80 -9.49
N THR A 72 30.40 -12.90 -9.59
CA THR A 72 30.95 -14.25 -9.47
C THR A 72 31.59 -14.67 -10.79
N ASP A 73 32.79 -15.25 -10.74
CA ASP A 73 33.45 -15.80 -11.93
C ASP A 73 32.54 -16.83 -12.61
N THR A 74 32.38 -16.68 -13.93
CA THR A 74 31.43 -17.41 -14.79
C THR A 74 31.54 -18.95 -14.72
N GLU A 75 32.62 -19.48 -14.16
CA GLU A 75 32.88 -20.92 -14.06
C GLU A 75 32.25 -21.58 -12.82
N ASN A 76 31.84 -20.80 -11.81
CA ASN A 76 31.20 -21.30 -10.57
C ASN A 76 29.90 -20.54 -10.27
N ILE A 77 29.02 -20.40 -11.28
CA ILE A 77 27.66 -19.94 -11.00
C ILE A 77 26.96 -21.05 -10.22
N ASP A 78 26.81 -20.82 -8.93
CA ASP A 78 26.15 -21.73 -8.02
C ASP A 78 24.70 -21.96 -8.46
N LYS A 79 24.33 -23.22 -8.72
CA LYS A 79 22.97 -23.63 -9.12
C LYS A 79 21.93 -23.12 -8.13
N GLU A 80 22.29 -23.02 -6.86
CA GLU A 80 21.41 -22.48 -5.81
C GLU A 80 21.04 -21.01 -6.07
N THR A 81 21.98 -20.21 -6.58
CA THR A 81 21.77 -18.79 -6.87
C THR A 81 20.79 -18.60 -8.03
N ILE A 82 20.90 -19.44 -9.06
CA ILE A 82 19.97 -19.47 -10.21
C ILE A 82 18.58 -19.93 -9.76
N GLU A 83 18.50 -21.00 -8.96
CA GLU A 83 17.23 -21.51 -8.45
C GLU A 83 16.51 -20.47 -7.57
N LEU A 84 17.26 -19.79 -6.70
CA LEU A 84 16.76 -18.67 -5.90
C LEU A 84 16.24 -17.53 -6.78
N HIS A 85 16.97 -17.17 -7.85
CA HIS A 85 16.53 -16.14 -8.79
C HIS A 85 15.20 -16.52 -9.46
N SER A 86 15.07 -17.77 -9.91
CA SER A 86 13.84 -18.28 -10.51
C SER A 86 12.66 -18.21 -9.54
N LYS A 87 12.86 -18.63 -8.28
CA LYS A 87 11.84 -18.55 -7.22
C LYS A 87 11.41 -17.11 -6.94
N LEU A 88 12.35 -16.18 -6.85
CA LEU A 88 12.06 -14.75 -6.67
C LEU A 88 11.26 -14.18 -7.85
N LYS A 89 11.58 -14.60 -9.08
CA LYS A 89 10.87 -14.13 -10.28
C LYS A 89 9.44 -14.66 -10.33
N SER A 90 9.22 -15.94 -9.99
CA SER A 90 7.87 -16.50 -9.88
C SER A 90 7.03 -15.76 -8.83
N ALA A 91 7.60 -15.49 -7.66
CA ALA A 91 6.93 -14.73 -6.61
C ALA A 91 6.63 -13.28 -7.03
N GLU A 92 7.50 -12.63 -7.79
CA GLU A 92 7.23 -11.30 -8.37
C GLU A 92 5.99 -11.33 -9.29
N ILE A 93 5.90 -12.33 -10.17
CA ILE A 93 4.79 -12.48 -11.14
C ILE A 93 3.47 -12.73 -10.41
N GLU A 94 3.46 -13.60 -9.40
CA GLU A 94 2.26 -13.89 -8.61
C GLU A 94 1.75 -12.65 -7.88
N ILE A 95 2.63 -11.89 -7.24
CA ILE A 95 2.23 -10.65 -6.55
C ILE A 95 1.79 -9.58 -7.55
N ALA A 96 2.45 -9.46 -8.71
CA ALA A 96 2.03 -8.53 -9.76
C ALA A 96 0.63 -8.85 -10.28
N LYS A 97 0.30 -10.14 -10.44
CA LYS A 97 -1.04 -10.60 -10.82
C LYS A 97 -2.09 -10.24 -9.78
N GLN A 98 -1.78 -10.42 -8.49
CA GLN A 98 -2.70 -10.04 -7.39
C GLN A 98 -2.88 -8.53 -7.27
N LEU A 99 -1.86 -7.74 -7.57
CA LEU A 99 -1.91 -6.28 -7.54
C LEU A 99 -2.58 -5.67 -8.79
N GLY A 100 -2.80 -6.47 -9.84
CA GLY A 100 -3.31 -5.97 -11.14
C GLY A 100 -2.27 -5.21 -11.96
N ASN A 101 -0.99 -5.28 -11.59
CA ASN A 101 0.12 -4.58 -12.26
C ASN A 101 0.67 -5.38 -13.46
N VAL A 102 -0.18 -6.11 -14.19
CA VAL A 102 0.28 -7.01 -15.26
C VAL A 102 0.94 -6.19 -16.36
N THR A 103 2.27 -6.22 -16.44
CA THR A 103 2.98 -5.97 -17.68
C THR A 103 2.87 -7.26 -18.48
N THR A 104 2.09 -7.21 -19.55
CA THR A 104 2.09 -8.24 -20.60
C THR A 104 3.53 -8.49 -21.02
N VAL A 105 3.98 -9.73 -20.86
CA VAL A 105 5.17 -10.23 -21.58
C VAL A 105 4.79 -10.37 -23.03
#